data_AF-A0A529SUE2-F1
#
_entry.id   AF-A0A529SUE2-F1
#
_cell.length_a   1.000
_cell.length_b   1.000
_cell.length_c   1.000
_cell.angle_alpha   90.00
_cell.angle_beta   90.00
_cell.angle_gamma   90.00
#
_symmetry.space_group_name_H-M   'P 1'
#
loop_
_entity.id
_entity.type
_entity.pdbx_description
1 polymer ?
#
loop_
_entity_poly.entity_id
_entity_poly.type
_entity_poly.pdbx_seq_one_letter_code
_entity_poly.pdbx_strand_id
1 'polypeptide(L)'
;DRDGKTDAIRLADGWKISGVAKASAADIKQGDFLGIASISKTDGGSGALEVVIFPAALKGTGEGDRGWDLQPNSRMTNGTVADVTEIEGCTVTLTYDNGQKKQIAIPQTTPIVTFATATPADLAPGAAVFVNAERGGDGKLTANRVVVGNHGIAPPM
;
A
#
# COMPACT_ATOMS: atom_id res chain seq x y z
N ASP A 1 8.52 3.99 -13.25
CA ASP A 1 9.96 4.35 -13.25
C ASP A 1 10.11 5.72 -12.58
N ARG A 2 11.32 6.13 -12.18
CA ARG A 2 11.53 7.36 -11.37
C ARG A 2 12.06 8.53 -12.20
N ASP A 3 11.88 8.47 -13.51
CA ASP A 3 12.49 9.40 -14.47
C ASP A 3 11.74 10.73 -14.57
N GLY A 4 10.64 10.90 -13.83
CA GLY A 4 9.77 12.09 -13.90
C GLY A 4 9.01 12.24 -15.23
N LYS A 5 8.98 11.19 -16.04
CA LYS A 5 8.27 11.16 -17.32
C LYS A 5 6.76 11.02 -17.08
N THR A 6 5.98 11.65 -17.94
CA THR A 6 4.53 11.46 -17.98
C THR A 6 4.21 10.25 -18.85
N ASP A 7 3.57 9.25 -18.27
CA ASP A 7 3.04 8.10 -18.99
C ASP A 7 1.52 8.19 -19.15
N ALA A 8 1.02 7.79 -20.31
CA ALA A 8 -0.41 7.61 -20.53
C ALA A 8 -0.83 6.21 -20.07
N ILE A 9 -1.79 6.16 -19.13
CA ILE A 9 -2.35 4.91 -18.61
C ILE A 9 -3.78 4.76 -19.13
N ARG A 10 -4.05 3.66 -19.82
CA ARG A 10 -5.40 3.27 -20.23
C ARG A 10 -6.12 2.64 -19.04
N LEU A 11 -7.35 3.06 -18.78
CA LEU A 11 -8.22 2.34 -17.85
C LEU A 11 -8.90 1.18 -18.60
N ALA A 12 -8.83 -0.02 -18.03
CA ALA A 12 -9.49 -1.20 -18.59
C ALA A 12 -11.02 -1.07 -18.51
N ASP A 13 -11.73 -1.83 -19.34
CA ASP A 13 -13.19 -1.91 -19.25
C ASP A 13 -13.59 -2.49 -17.88
N GLY A 14 -14.54 -1.85 -17.20
CA GLY A 14 -14.98 -2.27 -15.87
C GLY A 14 -13.98 -2.00 -14.73
N TRP A 15 -12.99 -1.12 -14.96
CA TRP A 15 -12.05 -0.66 -13.93
C TRP A 15 -12.74 -0.22 -12.64
N LYS A 16 -12.02 -0.33 -11.52
CA LYS A 16 -12.54 0.00 -10.18
C LYS A 16 -11.85 1.23 -9.62
N ILE A 17 -12.60 2.04 -8.87
CA ILE A 17 -12.06 3.17 -8.12
C ILE A 17 -12.24 2.96 -6.62
N SER A 18 -11.28 3.45 -5.84
CA SER A 18 -11.39 3.56 -4.39
C SER A 18 -10.71 4.84 -3.93
N GLY A 19 -11.20 5.43 -2.85
CA GLY A 19 -10.55 6.55 -2.19
C GLY A 19 -9.59 6.06 -1.11
N VAL A 20 -8.96 7.00 -0.42
CA VAL A 20 -8.21 6.74 0.82
C VAL A 20 -8.76 7.56 1.97
N ALA A 21 -8.70 7.01 3.17
CA ALA A 21 -9.00 7.69 4.42
C ALA A 21 -7.84 7.52 5.39
N LYS A 22 -7.69 8.48 6.31
CA LYS A 22 -6.66 8.44 7.35
C LYS A 22 -7.00 7.33 8.33
N ALA A 23 -5.98 6.58 8.72
CA ALA A 23 -6.04 5.60 9.79
C ALA A 23 -4.86 5.83 10.75
N SER A 24 -4.76 5.00 11.77
CA SER A 24 -3.73 5.09 12.81
C SER A 24 -3.26 3.70 13.23
N ALA A 25 -2.17 3.64 14.00
CA ALA A 25 -1.65 2.38 14.52
C ALA A 25 -2.65 1.70 15.48
N ALA A 26 -3.47 2.50 16.18
CA ALA A 26 -4.51 1.99 17.07
C ALA A 26 -5.65 1.26 16.32
N ASP A 27 -5.79 1.48 15.02
CA ASP A 27 -6.76 0.78 14.18
C ASP A 27 -6.26 -0.59 13.73
N ILE A 28 -4.94 -0.85 13.86
CA ILE A 28 -4.32 -2.12 13.47
C ILE A 28 -4.58 -3.16 14.57
N LYS A 29 -5.16 -4.29 14.17
CA LYS A 29 -5.51 -5.39 15.05
C LYS A 29 -4.93 -6.70 14.53
N GLN A 30 -4.75 -7.65 15.42
CA GLN A 30 -4.45 -9.02 15.05
C GLN A 30 -5.53 -9.55 14.08
N GLY A 31 -5.10 -10.19 13.00
CA GLY A 31 -5.96 -10.72 11.95
C GLY A 31 -6.22 -9.76 10.79
N ASP A 32 -5.91 -8.47 10.92
CA ASP A 32 -5.99 -7.49 9.83
C ASP A 32 -5.02 -7.85 8.70
N PHE A 33 -5.35 -7.42 7.49
CA PHE A 33 -4.47 -7.56 6.33
C PHE A 33 -3.85 -6.20 6.01
N LEU A 34 -2.52 -6.14 6.07
CA LEU A 34 -1.77 -4.91 5.84
C LEU A 34 -0.94 -5.02 4.57
N GLY A 35 -0.77 -3.91 3.88
CA GLY A 35 0.36 -3.68 2.97
C GLY A 35 1.30 -2.68 3.58
N ILE A 36 2.59 -3.03 3.71
CA ILE A 36 3.59 -2.18 4.34
C ILE A 36 4.78 -2.01 3.40
N ALA A 37 4.96 -0.79 2.90
CA ALA A 37 6.21 -0.41 2.26
C ALA A 37 7.26 -0.19 3.35
N SER A 38 8.44 -0.80 3.22
CA SER A 38 9.47 -0.76 4.25
C SER A 38 10.88 -0.77 3.66
N ILE A 39 11.84 -0.33 4.48
CA ILE A 39 13.27 -0.55 4.25
C ILE A 39 13.86 -1.37 5.37
N SER A 40 14.85 -2.20 5.03
CA SER A 40 15.68 -2.87 6.02
C SER A 40 16.45 -1.82 6.82
N LYS A 41 16.47 -2.00 8.14
CA LYS A 41 17.28 -1.22 9.07
C LYS A 41 18.63 -1.91 9.28
N THR A 42 19.63 -1.13 9.66
CA THR A 42 20.99 -1.61 9.94
C THR A 42 21.07 -2.51 11.18
N ASP A 43 20.08 -2.43 12.07
CA ASP A 43 19.96 -3.25 13.29
C ASP A 43 19.33 -4.63 13.05
N GLY A 44 18.99 -4.97 11.80
CA GLY A 44 18.40 -6.25 11.42
C GLY A 44 16.87 -6.27 11.35
N GLY A 45 16.18 -5.16 11.63
CA GLY A 45 14.73 -5.01 11.48
C GLY A 45 14.29 -4.41 10.14
N SER A 46 12.98 -4.15 9.99
CA SER A 46 12.43 -3.33 8.90
C SER A 46 11.65 -2.15 9.48
N GLY A 47 11.77 -0.97 8.86
CA GLY A 47 11.02 0.23 9.22
C GLY A 47 10.00 0.60 8.15
N ALA A 48 8.74 0.78 8.56
CA ALA A 48 7.65 1.14 7.67
C ALA A 48 7.78 2.59 7.18
N LEU A 49 7.65 2.76 5.87
CA LEU A 49 7.55 4.05 5.19
C LEU A 49 6.10 4.49 5.05
N GLU A 50 5.20 3.55 4.84
CA GLU A 50 3.76 3.74 4.78
C GLU A 50 3.04 2.41 5.06
N VAL A 51 1.81 2.50 5.54
CA VAL A 51 0.97 1.35 5.88
C VAL A 51 -0.43 1.53 5.30
N VAL A 52 -0.92 0.47 4.67
CA VAL A 52 -2.30 0.38 4.17
C VAL A 52 -3.03 -0.71 4.93
N ILE A 53 -4.12 -0.37 5.60
CA ILE A 53 -5.04 -1.34 6.21
C ILE A 53 -6.10 -1.71 5.17
N PHE A 54 -6.09 -2.95 4.71
CA PHE A 54 -7.06 -3.43 3.72
C PHE A 54 -8.39 -3.78 4.39
N PRO A 55 -9.54 -3.39 3.81
CA PRO A 55 -10.83 -3.93 4.19
C PRO A 55 -10.83 -5.46 4.11
N ALA A 56 -11.60 -6.11 4.97
CA ALA A 56 -11.68 -7.58 5.03
C ALA A 56 -11.99 -8.23 3.66
N ALA A 57 -12.82 -7.57 2.84
CA ALA A 57 -13.17 -8.04 1.49
C ALA A 57 -11.99 -8.08 0.50
N LEU A 58 -10.87 -7.42 0.83
CA LEU A 58 -9.65 -7.37 0.03
C LEU A 58 -8.47 -8.11 0.68
N LYS A 59 -8.72 -8.88 1.74
CA LYS A 59 -7.70 -9.71 2.38
C LYS A 59 -7.07 -10.67 1.36
N GLY A 60 -5.74 -10.79 1.39
CA GLY A 60 -4.97 -11.59 0.43
C GLY A 60 -4.57 -10.84 -0.86
N THR A 61 -5.00 -9.59 -1.04
CA THR A 61 -4.64 -8.80 -2.22
C THR A 61 -3.13 -8.59 -2.30
N GLY A 62 -2.51 -9.19 -3.31
CA GLY A 62 -1.08 -9.05 -3.57
C GLY A 62 -0.20 -9.51 -2.41
N GLU A 63 -0.67 -10.50 -1.63
CA GLU A 63 0.08 -11.11 -0.53
C GLU A 63 1.50 -11.50 -0.98
N GLY A 64 2.47 -11.34 -0.08
CA GLY A 64 3.87 -11.67 -0.30
C GLY A 64 4.81 -10.51 0.02
N ASP A 65 6.10 -10.70 -0.27
CA ASP A 65 7.16 -9.72 -0.03
C ASP A 65 8.02 -9.46 -1.28
N ARG A 66 7.88 -8.28 -1.87
CA ARG A 66 8.46 -7.94 -3.19
C ARG A 66 9.14 -6.58 -3.20
N GLY A 67 10.02 -6.36 -4.16
CA GLY A 67 10.61 -5.03 -4.40
C GLY A 67 9.52 -3.98 -4.64
N TRP A 68 9.74 -2.77 -4.16
CA TRP A 68 8.78 -1.68 -4.24
C TRP A 68 9.45 -0.39 -4.73
N ASP A 69 8.71 0.43 -5.47
CA ASP A 69 9.22 1.62 -6.15
C ASP A 69 8.97 2.93 -5.39
N LEU A 70 8.77 2.87 -4.07
CA LEU A 70 8.70 4.05 -3.20
C LEU A 70 10.07 4.73 -3.00
N GLN A 71 11.11 3.99 -2.64
CA GLN A 71 12.50 4.50 -2.57
C GLN A 71 13.55 3.43 -2.93
N PRO A 72 14.83 3.76 -3.12
CA PRO A 72 15.85 2.76 -3.37
C PRO A 72 15.83 1.66 -2.30
N ASN A 73 15.84 0.40 -2.75
CA ASN A 73 15.82 -0.79 -1.90
C ASN A 73 14.55 -0.95 -1.03
N SER A 74 13.47 -0.19 -1.26
CA SER A 74 12.21 -0.45 -0.56
C SER A 74 11.56 -1.75 -1.01
N ARG A 75 10.83 -2.37 -0.08
CA ARG A 75 10.01 -3.57 -0.32
C ARG A 75 8.60 -3.35 0.17
N MET A 76 7.65 -4.00 -0.47
CA MET A 76 6.25 -4.06 -0.06
C MET A 76 5.98 -5.45 0.48
N THR A 77 5.58 -5.51 1.75
CA THR A 77 5.13 -6.74 2.39
C THR A 77 3.63 -6.65 2.62
N ASN A 78 2.88 -7.52 1.96
CA ASN A 78 1.45 -7.68 2.16
C ASN A 78 1.19 -8.97 2.93
N GLY A 79 0.49 -8.89 4.06
CA GLY A 79 0.27 -10.05 4.91
C GLY A 79 -0.74 -9.83 6.02
N THR A 80 -1.06 -10.91 6.72
CA THR A 80 -1.97 -10.89 7.87
C THR A 80 -1.19 -10.59 9.15
N VAL A 81 -1.70 -9.69 9.99
CA VAL A 81 -1.12 -9.40 11.31
C VAL A 81 -1.28 -10.61 12.23
N ALA A 82 -0.18 -11.27 12.55
CA ALA A 82 -0.13 -12.38 13.49
C ALA A 82 0.00 -11.90 14.94
N ASP A 83 0.67 -10.77 15.15
CA ASP A 83 0.87 -10.15 16.46
C ASP A 83 1.11 -8.64 16.32
N VAL A 84 0.72 -7.88 17.35
CA VAL A 84 1.00 -6.44 17.49
C VAL A 84 1.67 -6.23 18.85
N THR A 85 2.88 -5.68 18.84
CA THR A 85 3.63 -5.34 20.05
C THR A 85 3.87 -3.84 20.11
N GLU A 86 3.59 -3.20 21.25
CA GLU A 86 3.91 -1.79 21.49
C GLU A 86 5.22 -1.65 22.29
N ILE A 87 6.33 -1.38 21.60
CA ILE A 87 7.64 -1.02 22.19
C ILE A 87 8.25 0.05 21.29
N GLU A 88 8.57 1.24 21.83
CA GLU A 88 9.18 2.37 21.09
C GLU A 88 8.46 2.72 19.76
N GLY A 89 7.14 2.55 19.74
CA GLY A 89 6.30 2.57 18.53
C GLY A 89 5.47 1.30 18.42
N CYS A 90 4.68 1.18 17.35
CA CYS A 90 3.93 -0.04 17.06
C CYS A 90 4.82 -0.96 16.22
N THR A 91 5.02 -2.20 16.63
CA THR A 91 5.66 -3.22 15.81
C THR A 91 4.65 -4.31 15.48
N VAL A 92 4.56 -4.66 14.19
CA VAL A 92 3.66 -5.71 13.73
C VAL A 92 4.46 -6.90 13.23
N THR A 93 3.97 -8.11 13.51
CA THR A 93 4.45 -9.34 12.87
C THR A 93 3.44 -9.73 11.80
N LEU A 94 3.84 -9.65 10.54
CA LEU A 94 3.04 -10.13 9.41
C LEU A 94 3.34 -11.59 9.11
N THR A 95 2.29 -12.35 8.81
CA THR A 95 2.37 -13.67 8.16
C THR A 95 1.90 -13.59 6.72
N TYR A 96 2.67 -14.16 5.80
CA TYR A 96 2.39 -14.21 4.36
C TYR A 96 2.99 -15.49 3.74
N ASP A 97 2.67 -15.79 2.48
CA ASP A 97 3.25 -16.87 1.68
C ASP A 97 3.38 -18.20 2.44
N ASN A 98 2.24 -18.70 2.93
CA ASN A 98 2.14 -19.99 3.60
C ASN A 98 3.04 -20.13 4.86
N GLY A 99 3.11 -19.07 5.67
CA GLY A 99 3.65 -19.12 7.03
C GLY A 99 4.99 -18.40 7.23
N GLN A 100 5.49 -17.70 6.21
CA GLN A 100 6.60 -16.76 6.40
C GLN A 100 6.19 -15.66 7.36
N LYS A 101 7.14 -15.21 8.19
CA LYS A 101 6.93 -14.16 9.18
C LYS A 101 7.90 -13.01 8.95
N LYS A 102 7.42 -11.77 9.08
CA LYS A 102 8.26 -10.58 9.05
C LYS A 102 7.79 -9.57 10.08
N GLN A 103 8.74 -9.11 10.88
CA GLN A 103 8.52 -8.08 11.87
C GLN A 103 8.86 -6.72 11.27
N ILE A 104 7.93 -5.76 11.38
CA ILE A 104 8.10 -4.41 10.83
C ILE A 104 7.72 -3.40 11.91
N ALA A 105 8.67 -2.53 12.24
CA ALA A 105 8.42 -1.39 13.12
C ALA A 105 7.68 -0.30 12.33
N ILE A 106 6.65 0.28 12.94
CA ILE A 106 5.85 1.39 12.45
C ILE A 106 6.14 2.61 13.32
N PRO A 107 7.11 3.46 12.91
CA PRO A 107 7.33 4.76 13.55
C PRO A 107 6.04 5.58 13.65
N GLN A 108 5.92 6.42 14.68
CA GLN A 108 4.74 7.27 14.85
C GLN A 108 4.54 8.28 13.71
N THR A 109 5.60 8.58 12.97
CA THR A 109 5.57 9.47 11.79
C THR A 109 5.11 8.77 10.52
N THR A 110 4.95 7.44 10.53
CA THR A 110 4.58 6.67 9.34
C THR A 110 3.13 6.97 8.97
N PRO A 111 2.84 7.40 7.73
CA PRO A 111 1.46 7.55 7.26
C PRO A 111 0.76 6.18 7.24
N ILE A 112 -0.44 6.16 7.82
CA ILE A 112 -1.32 4.99 7.85
C ILE A 112 -2.65 5.39 7.22
N VAL A 113 -3.09 4.60 6.26
CA VAL A 113 -4.33 4.83 5.53
C VAL A 113 -5.14 3.55 5.42
N THR A 114 -6.43 3.72 5.13
CA THR A 114 -7.31 2.63 4.71
C THR A 114 -8.06 3.05 3.44
N PHE A 115 -8.70 2.09 2.79
CA PHE A 115 -9.52 2.37 1.61
C PHE A 115 -10.85 3.02 2.01
N ALA A 116 -11.26 4.01 1.22
CA ALA A 116 -12.55 4.67 1.32
C ALA A 116 -13.36 4.46 0.05
N THR A 117 -14.66 4.77 0.13
CA THR A 117 -15.49 4.85 -1.07
C THR A 117 -15.03 6.04 -1.92
N ALA A 118 -15.04 5.86 -3.23
CA ALA A 118 -14.88 6.92 -4.22
C ALA A 118 -15.74 6.60 -5.44
N THR A 119 -15.94 7.60 -6.28
CA THR A 119 -16.68 7.57 -7.53
C THR A 119 -15.80 8.08 -8.66
N PRO A 120 -16.09 7.75 -9.92
CA PRO A 120 -15.31 8.27 -11.05
C PRO A 120 -15.22 9.81 -11.10
N ALA A 121 -16.17 10.53 -10.50
CA ALA A 121 -16.14 11.99 -10.40
C ALA A 121 -15.01 12.52 -9.51
N ASP A 122 -14.52 11.71 -8.57
CA ASP A 122 -13.39 12.07 -7.70
C ASP A 122 -12.04 12.01 -8.44
N LEU A 123 -11.99 11.34 -9.59
CA LEU A 123 -10.83 11.32 -10.49
C LEU A 123 -10.82 12.58 -11.37
N ALA A 124 -10.52 13.72 -10.75
CA ALA A 124 -10.41 15.01 -11.42
C ALA A 124 -8.95 15.35 -11.80
N PRO A 125 -8.73 16.25 -12.78
CA PRO A 125 -7.38 16.75 -13.09
C PRO A 125 -6.66 17.28 -11.84
N GLY A 126 -5.41 16.85 -11.64
CA GLY A 126 -4.58 17.23 -10.50
C GLY A 126 -4.76 16.36 -9.25
N ALA A 127 -5.71 15.40 -9.24
CA ALA A 127 -5.84 14.46 -8.13
C ALA A 127 -4.62 13.51 -8.09
N ALA A 128 -4.05 13.33 -6.89
CA ALA A 128 -3.03 12.32 -6.67
C ALA A 128 -3.67 10.93 -6.79
N VAL A 129 -3.01 10.02 -7.52
CA VAL A 129 -3.49 8.66 -7.75
C VAL A 129 -2.39 7.64 -7.52
N PHE A 130 -2.77 6.46 -7.06
CA PHE A 130 -1.95 5.26 -7.10
C PHE A 130 -2.62 4.22 -8.01
N VAL A 131 -1.84 3.64 -8.90
CA VAL A 131 -2.27 2.65 -9.89
C VAL A 131 -1.22 1.56 -10.01
N ASN A 132 -1.63 0.30 -9.99
CA ASN A 132 -0.80 -0.78 -10.53
C ASN A 132 -1.17 -0.91 -12.01
N ALA A 133 -0.23 -0.57 -12.88
CA ALA A 133 -0.41 -0.65 -14.32
C ALA A 133 0.47 -1.74 -14.91
N GLU A 134 -0.09 -2.52 -15.82
CA GLU A 134 0.62 -3.55 -16.57
C GLU A 134 0.98 -3.02 -17.95
N ARG A 135 2.22 -3.30 -18.40
CA ARG A 135 2.65 -2.96 -19.74
C ARG A 135 2.28 -4.10 -20.70
N GLY A 136 1.38 -3.81 -21.64
CA GLY A 136 0.98 -4.74 -22.68
C GLY A 136 2.09 -4.97 -23.72
N GLY A 137 1.90 -6.00 -24.57
CA GLY A 137 2.81 -6.29 -25.68
C GLY A 137 2.87 -5.18 -26.76
N ASP A 138 1.89 -4.28 -26.78
CA ASP A 138 1.87 -3.06 -27.60
C ASP A 138 2.63 -1.88 -26.95
N GLY A 139 3.26 -2.12 -25.79
CA GLY A 139 4.01 -1.13 -25.03
C GLY A 139 3.16 -0.18 -24.19
N LYS A 140 1.82 -0.26 -24.23
CA LYS A 140 0.93 0.65 -23.47
C LYS A 140 0.73 0.16 -22.04
N LEU A 141 0.54 1.11 -21.13
CA LEU A 141 0.17 0.82 -19.75
C LEU A 141 -1.34 0.73 -19.63
N THR A 142 -1.83 -0.33 -18.99
CA THR A 142 -3.25 -0.51 -18.65
C THR A 142 -3.41 -0.74 -17.16
N ALA A 143 -4.37 -0.05 -16.53
CA ALA A 143 -4.73 -0.24 -15.14
C ALA A 143 -6.18 -0.72 -15.01
N ASN A 144 -6.41 -1.68 -14.12
CA ASN A 144 -7.74 -2.19 -13.76
C ASN A 144 -8.30 -1.52 -12.49
N ARG A 145 -7.45 -0.87 -11.69
CA ARG A 145 -7.85 -0.20 -10.46
C ARG A 145 -7.12 1.12 -10.27
N VAL A 146 -7.86 2.12 -9.81
CA VAL A 146 -7.35 3.43 -9.41
C VAL A 146 -7.66 3.65 -7.94
N VAL A 147 -6.63 4.04 -7.18
CA VAL A 147 -6.78 4.56 -5.83
C VAL A 147 -6.57 6.06 -5.91
N VAL A 148 -7.62 6.84 -5.67
CA VAL A 148 -7.56 8.31 -5.75
C VAL A 148 -7.42 8.89 -4.35
N GLY A 149 -6.63 9.96 -4.24
CA GLY A 149 -6.57 10.76 -3.03
C GLY A 149 -7.96 11.29 -2.67
N ASN A 150 -8.33 11.26 -1.40
CA ASN A 150 -9.62 11.76 -0.95
C ASN A 150 -9.46 12.66 0.28
N HIS A 151 -10.23 13.74 0.35
CA HIS A 151 -10.20 14.72 1.45
C HIS A 151 -8.79 15.23 1.81
N GLY A 152 -7.93 15.47 0.81
CA GLY A 152 -6.56 15.98 1.02
C GLY A 152 -5.54 14.91 1.46
N ILE A 153 -5.93 13.63 1.46
CA ILE A 153 -5.06 12.51 1.79
C ILE A 153 -4.57 11.89 0.49
N ALA A 154 -3.26 11.89 0.26
CA ALA A 154 -2.67 11.23 -0.89
C ALA A 154 -2.74 9.70 -0.71
N PRO A 155 -2.90 8.93 -1.81
CA PRO A 155 -2.76 7.49 -1.76
C PRO A 155 -1.35 7.07 -1.31
N PRO A 156 -1.23 5.89 -0.68
CA PRO A 156 0.06 5.26 -0.41
C PRO A 156 0.70 4.86 -1.76
N MET A 157 2.03 5.01 -1.89
CA MET A 157 2.80 4.88 -3.13
C MET A 157 3.70 3.64 -3.16
#